data_AF-F8NS25-F1
#
_entry.id   AF-F8NS25-F1
#
_cell.length_a   1.000
_cell.length_b   1.000
_cell.length_c   1.000
_cell.angle_alpha   90.00
_cell.angle_beta   90.00
_cell.angle_gamma   90.00
#
_symmetry.space_group_name_H-M   'P 1'
#
loop_
_entity.id
_entity.type
_entity.pdbx_description
1 polymer ?
#
loop_
_entity_poly.entity_id
_entity_poly.type
_entity_poly.pdbx_seq_one_letter_code
_entity_poly.pdbx_strand_id
1 'polypeptide(L)'
;MWPTTPLFASLTRVSMPFKRSQEGLFHGKMKQYGNNVPFSKHKTRRTWLPNVQSKRLVSNLLGEELKLKLTTRALKSIKKHGGVDNYLLNTKHELLGWEGMRLRILVREKADEKRKVEEELAEAQAAEAERVRRKEEVKEMRLKKLEEASRQKREEQKRRKTTEGILGRGGPSSTPASLTI
;
A
#
# COMPACT_ATOMS: atom_id res chain seq x y z
N MET A 1 -7.13 -11.18 -26.87
CA MET A 1 -7.55 -10.58 -28.16
C MET A 1 -8.88 -9.86 -27.90
N TRP A 2 -8.90 -8.53 -27.88
CA TRP A 2 -10.13 -7.77 -27.62
C TRP A 2 -11.04 -7.78 -28.87
N PRO A 3 -12.36 -7.91 -28.74
CA PRO A 3 -13.27 -7.93 -29.89
C PRO A 3 -13.34 -6.53 -30.52
N THR A 4 -12.88 -6.41 -31.76
CA THR A 4 -12.98 -5.20 -32.57
C THR A 4 -14.38 -5.08 -33.15
N THR A 5 -15.30 -4.42 -32.45
CA THR A 5 -16.57 -3.99 -33.05
C THR A 5 -16.34 -2.74 -33.91
N PRO A 6 -16.52 -2.78 -35.24
CA PRO A 6 -16.28 -1.62 -36.13
C PRO A 6 -17.29 -0.48 -35.95
N LEU A 7 -18.38 -0.70 -35.23
CA LEU A 7 -19.47 0.27 -35.04
C LEU A 7 -19.13 1.45 -34.10
N PHE A 8 -18.07 1.35 -33.29
CA PHE A 8 -17.65 2.45 -32.41
C PHE A 8 -16.48 3.28 -32.95
N ALA A 9 -15.79 2.81 -34.00
CA ALA A 9 -14.64 3.51 -34.58
C ALA A 9 -15.03 4.80 -35.34
N SER A 10 -16.28 4.90 -35.80
CA SER A 10 -16.79 6.05 -36.58
C SER A 10 -17.58 7.08 -35.76
N LEU A 11 -17.97 6.77 -34.51
CA LEU A 11 -18.95 7.57 -33.77
C LEU A 11 -18.39 8.75 -32.98
N THR A 12 -17.07 8.97 -32.95
CA THR A 12 -16.44 9.96 -32.06
C THR A 12 -15.63 11.04 -32.77
N ARG A 13 -16.04 11.45 -33.98
CA ARG A 13 -15.63 12.77 -34.51
C ARG A 13 -16.59 13.87 -34.13
N VAL A 14 -17.07 13.88 -32.88
CA VAL A 14 -17.71 15.07 -32.29
C VAL A 14 -16.61 16.13 -32.19
N SER A 15 -16.66 17.14 -33.06
CA SER A 15 -15.75 18.28 -32.98
C SER A 15 -16.11 19.09 -31.74
N MET A 16 -15.61 18.65 -30.58
CA MET A 16 -15.86 19.38 -29.34
C MET A 16 -15.37 20.83 -29.50
N PRO A 17 -16.21 21.83 -29.18
CA PRO A 17 -15.78 23.22 -29.24
C PRO A 17 -14.57 23.38 -28.32
N PHE A 18 -13.51 24.01 -28.84
CA PHE A 18 -12.25 24.25 -28.13
C PHE A 18 -11.46 22.98 -27.73
N LYS A 19 -11.04 22.17 -28.72
CA LYS A 19 -10.20 20.95 -28.56
C LYS A 19 -9.02 21.10 -27.59
N ARG A 20 -8.41 22.29 -27.52
CA ARG A 20 -7.30 22.59 -26.59
C ARG A 20 -7.65 22.27 -25.13
N SER A 21 -8.92 22.34 -24.71
CA SER A 21 -9.30 22.00 -23.33
C SER A 21 -9.21 20.50 -23.02
N GLN A 22 -9.15 19.64 -24.03
CA GLN A 22 -9.04 18.18 -23.86
C GLN A 22 -7.60 17.73 -23.62
N GLU A 23 -6.60 18.53 -24.02
CA GLU A 23 -5.16 18.25 -23.88
C GLU A 23 -4.60 18.55 -22.48
N GLY A 24 -5.42 19.04 -21.54
CA GLY A 24 -4.94 19.46 -20.23
C GLY A 24 -6.07 19.67 -19.22
N LEU A 25 -5.75 20.22 -18.06
CA LEU A 25 -6.74 20.41 -16.99
C LEU A 25 -7.32 21.83 -17.03
N PHE A 26 -8.53 21.96 -17.56
CA PHE A 26 -9.20 23.24 -17.72
C PHE A 26 -10.27 23.51 -16.66
N HIS A 27 -10.67 22.50 -15.89
CA HIS A 27 -11.68 22.61 -14.84
C HIS A 27 -13.00 23.19 -15.37
N GLY A 28 -13.47 22.68 -16.51
CA GLY A 28 -14.67 23.12 -17.20
C GLY A 28 -14.60 24.51 -17.85
N LYS A 29 -13.44 25.18 -17.86
CA LYS A 29 -13.29 26.49 -18.52
C LYS A 29 -13.18 26.33 -20.04
N MET A 30 -14.08 27.00 -20.76
CA MET A 30 -14.12 27.00 -22.21
C MET A 30 -13.86 28.39 -22.79
N LYS A 31 -13.55 28.46 -24.09
CA LYS A 31 -13.47 29.72 -24.84
C LYS A 31 -14.87 30.34 -24.94
N GLN A 32 -14.98 31.61 -24.59
CA GLN A 32 -16.23 32.36 -24.74
C GLN A 32 -16.19 33.23 -26.00
N TYR A 33 -17.35 33.38 -26.64
CA TYR A 33 -17.55 34.20 -27.82
C TYR A 33 -18.53 35.33 -27.50
N GLY A 34 -18.31 36.50 -28.09
CA GLY A 34 -19.22 37.63 -27.93
C GLY A 34 -18.72 38.84 -28.70
N ASN A 35 -19.13 40.03 -28.25
CA ASN A 35 -18.88 41.27 -28.97
C ASN A 35 -18.15 42.29 -28.09
N ASN A 36 -17.34 43.14 -28.70
CA ASN A 36 -16.99 44.43 -28.13
C ASN A 36 -18.14 45.41 -28.42
N VAL A 37 -18.62 46.12 -27.40
CA VAL A 37 -19.76 47.04 -27.52
C VAL A 37 -19.26 48.45 -27.21
N PRO A 38 -18.98 49.27 -28.24
CA PRO A 38 -18.62 50.67 -28.04
C PRO A 38 -19.88 51.52 -27.74
N PHE A 39 -19.66 52.79 -27.38
CA PHE A 39 -20.74 53.76 -27.14
C PHE A 39 -21.67 53.92 -28.35
N SER A 40 -21.13 53.88 -29.57
CA SER A 40 -21.89 53.91 -30.83
C SER A 40 -22.73 52.65 -31.10
N LYS A 41 -22.63 51.61 -30.25
CA LYS A 41 -23.33 50.31 -30.36
C LYS A 41 -23.02 49.53 -31.65
N HIS A 42 -22.05 49.94 -32.45
CA HIS A 42 -21.54 49.14 -33.57
C HIS A 42 -20.67 47.98 -33.03
N LYS A 43 -21.28 46.81 -32.91
CA LYS A 43 -20.69 45.63 -32.27
C LYS A 43 -19.63 44.97 -33.17
N THR A 44 -18.45 44.68 -32.62
CA THR A 44 -17.41 43.88 -33.30
C THR A 44 -17.20 42.55 -32.60
N ARG A 45 -16.95 41.46 -33.34
CA ARG A 45 -16.76 40.11 -32.76
C ARG A 45 -15.45 40.05 -31.96
N ARG A 46 -15.48 39.45 -30.78
CA ARG A 46 -14.30 39.13 -29.96
C ARG A 46 -14.42 37.76 -29.31
N THR A 47 -13.31 37.27 -28.77
CA THR A 47 -13.27 36.02 -28.02
C THR A 47 -12.51 36.20 -26.72
N TRP A 48 -12.88 35.45 -25.68
CA TRP A 48 -12.19 35.42 -24.40
C TRP A 48 -11.64 34.02 -24.16
N LEU A 49 -10.32 33.95 -23.99
CA LEU A 49 -9.62 32.71 -23.69
C LEU A 49 -9.42 32.59 -22.17
N PRO A 50 -9.48 31.37 -21.61
CA PRO A 50 -9.07 31.15 -20.24
C PRO A 50 -7.56 31.40 -20.10
N ASN A 51 -7.13 31.83 -18.90
CA ASN A 51 -5.71 31.97 -18.58
C ASN A 51 -5.09 30.57 -18.39
N VAL A 52 -4.36 30.10 -19.41
CA VAL A 52 -3.71 28.78 -19.47
C VAL A 52 -2.21 28.93 -19.27
N GLN A 53 -1.64 28.10 -18.41
CA GLN A 53 -0.23 28.06 -18.05
C GLN A 53 0.31 26.64 -18.24
N SER A 54 1.55 26.50 -18.71
CA SER A 54 2.25 25.22 -18.78
C SER A 54 3.05 25.04 -17.50
N LYS A 55 2.73 24.03 -16.68
CA LYS A 55 3.44 23.76 -15.43
C LYS A 55 3.73 22.27 -15.27
N ARG A 56 4.80 21.99 -14.53
CA ARG A 56 5.11 20.65 -14.04
C ARG A 56 4.54 20.49 -12.65
N LEU A 57 3.84 19.39 -12.40
CA LEU A 57 3.31 19.04 -11.08
C LEU A 57 3.74 17.62 -10.74
N VAL A 58 4.24 17.43 -9.52
CA VAL A 58 4.65 16.13 -9.02
C VAL A 58 3.39 15.33 -8.63
N SER A 59 3.31 14.09 -9.08
CA SER A 59 2.33 13.11 -8.61
C SER A 59 2.99 12.18 -7.59
N ASN A 60 2.35 12.03 -6.42
CA ASN A 60 2.88 11.18 -5.35
C ASN A 60 2.62 9.70 -5.64
N LEU A 61 1.47 9.39 -6.25
CA LEU A 61 1.11 8.00 -6.58
C LEU A 61 1.84 7.48 -7.82
N LEU A 62 2.09 8.33 -8.82
CA LEU A 62 2.84 7.94 -10.02
C LEU A 62 4.36 8.03 -9.79
N GLY A 63 4.82 8.89 -8.88
CA GLY A 63 6.26 9.15 -8.68
C GLY A 63 6.92 9.96 -9.79
N GLU A 64 6.13 10.57 -10.68
CA GLU A 64 6.60 11.29 -11.87
C GLU A 64 6.16 12.76 -11.88
N GLU A 65 6.90 13.59 -12.62
CA GLU A 65 6.53 14.98 -12.91
C GLU A 65 5.63 15.06 -14.15
N LEU A 66 4.37 15.47 -13.96
CA LEU A 66 3.42 15.66 -15.06
C LEU A 66 3.52 17.08 -15.62
N LYS A 67 3.94 17.21 -16.89
CA LYS A 67 3.94 18.49 -17.62
C LYS A 67 2.57 18.70 -18.27
N LEU A 68 1.74 19.58 -17.69
CA LEU A 68 0.37 19.79 -18.12
C LEU A 68 0.08 21.26 -18.48
N LYS A 69 -0.86 21.46 -19.42
CA LYS A 69 -1.51 22.76 -19.63
C LYS A 69 -2.66 22.90 -18.64
N LEU A 70 -2.60 23.95 -17.82
CA LEU A 70 -3.51 24.14 -16.70
C LEU A 70 -4.13 25.52 -16.75
N THR A 71 -5.43 25.63 -16.47
CA THR A 71 -6.02 26.93 -16.19
C THR A 71 -5.67 27.39 -14.78
N THR A 72 -5.62 28.70 -14.54
CA THR A 72 -5.41 29.25 -13.18
C THR A 72 -6.49 28.77 -12.18
N ARG A 73 -7.71 28.53 -12.65
CA ARG A 73 -8.78 27.90 -11.86
C ARG A 73 -8.42 26.46 -11.46
N ALA A 74 -7.96 25.65 -12.41
CA ALA A 74 -7.51 24.28 -12.12
C ALA A 74 -6.36 24.27 -11.12
N LEU A 75 -5.36 25.15 -11.29
CA LEU A 75 -4.25 25.31 -10.34
C LEU A 75 -4.73 25.64 -8.92
N LYS A 76 -5.70 26.55 -8.78
CA LYS A 76 -6.29 26.88 -7.47
C LYS A 76 -7.00 25.67 -6.86
N SER A 77 -7.75 24.90 -7.65
CA SER A 77 -8.43 23.69 -7.19
C SER A 77 -7.43 22.60 -6.76
N ILE A 78 -6.37 22.37 -7.54
CA ILE A 78 -5.30 21.41 -7.20
C ILE A 78 -4.68 21.75 -5.84
N LYS A 79 -4.36 23.04 -5.60
CA LYS A 79 -3.86 23.49 -4.30
C LYS A 79 -4.88 23.25 -3.18
N LYS A 80 -6.18 23.48 -3.43
CA LYS A 80 -7.25 23.23 -2.45
C LYS A 80 -7.38 21.75 -2.08
N HIS A 81 -7.18 20.84 -3.04
CA HIS A 81 -7.22 19.39 -2.81
C HIS A 81 -5.89 18.82 -2.25
N GLY A 82 -4.86 19.66 -2.11
CA GLY A 82 -3.57 19.25 -1.55
C GLY A 82 -2.70 18.42 -2.51
N GLY A 83 -2.97 18.42 -3.82
CA GLY A 83 -2.19 17.67 -4.80
C GLY A 83 -2.94 17.35 -6.09
N VAL A 84 -2.21 16.88 -7.10
CA VAL A 84 -2.79 16.49 -8.40
C VAL A 84 -3.62 15.23 -8.28
N ASP A 85 -3.11 14.23 -7.56
CA ASP A 85 -3.77 12.92 -7.43
C ASP A 85 -5.13 13.05 -6.75
N ASN A 86 -5.15 13.75 -5.61
CA ASN A 86 -6.39 14.07 -4.89
C ASN A 86 -7.36 14.89 -5.74
N TYR A 87 -6.86 15.82 -6.55
CA TYR A 87 -7.68 16.58 -7.49
C TYR A 87 -8.33 15.65 -8.53
N LEU A 88 -7.57 14.74 -9.13
CA LEU A 88 -8.07 13.82 -10.16
C LEU A 88 -9.13 12.87 -9.59
N LEU A 89 -8.93 12.35 -8.39
CA LEU A 89 -9.86 11.41 -7.75
C LEU A 89 -11.17 12.06 -7.32
N ASN A 90 -11.10 13.27 -6.75
CA ASN A 90 -12.26 13.95 -6.15
C ASN A 90 -13.07 14.83 -7.13
N THR A 91 -12.48 15.23 -8.25
CA THR A 91 -13.16 16.15 -9.19
C THR A 91 -14.13 15.40 -10.11
N LYS A 92 -15.27 16.05 -10.41
CA LYS A 92 -16.29 15.51 -11.33
C LYS A 92 -15.73 15.29 -12.74
N HIS A 93 -16.12 14.19 -13.37
CA HIS A 93 -15.62 13.76 -14.69
C HIS A 93 -15.80 14.81 -15.80
N GLU A 94 -16.91 15.56 -15.79
CA GLU A 94 -17.20 16.65 -16.74
C GLU A 94 -16.14 17.76 -16.76
N LEU A 95 -15.43 17.98 -15.64
CA LEU A 95 -14.47 19.08 -15.49
C LEU A 95 -13.03 18.70 -15.89
N LEU A 96 -12.72 17.40 -15.96
CA LEU A 96 -11.36 16.90 -16.20
C LEU A 96 -10.97 16.91 -17.68
N GLY A 97 -11.94 16.73 -18.59
CA GLY A 97 -11.65 16.47 -20.00
C GLY A 97 -10.98 15.11 -20.22
N TRP A 98 -10.53 14.86 -21.45
CA TRP A 98 -9.93 13.59 -21.86
C TRP A 98 -8.59 13.32 -21.15
N GLU A 99 -7.65 14.27 -21.16
CA GLU A 99 -6.35 14.08 -20.52
C GLU A 99 -6.48 13.90 -19.00
N GLY A 100 -7.36 14.67 -18.36
CA GLY A 100 -7.62 14.49 -16.94
C GLY A 100 -8.23 13.12 -16.63
N MET A 101 -9.14 12.60 -17.47
CA MET A 101 -9.67 11.26 -17.29
C MET A 101 -8.62 10.18 -17.49
N ARG A 102 -7.77 10.32 -18.51
CA ARG A 102 -6.65 9.42 -18.75
C ARG A 102 -5.76 9.34 -17.51
N LEU A 103 -5.35 10.48 -16.95
CA LEU A 103 -4.55 10.53 -15.73
C LEU A 103 -5.29 9.93 -14.52
N ARG A 104 -6.60 10.16 -14.39
CA ARG A 104 -7.39 9.59 -13.30
C ARG A 104 -7.41 8.07 -13.32
N ILE A 105 -7.46 7.45 -14.50
CA ILE A 105 -7.42 5.99 -14.64
C ILE A 105 -6.06 5.47 -14.20
N LEU A 106 -4.97 6.06 -14.71
CA LEU A 106 -3.59 5.69 -14.32
C LEU A 106 -3.38 5.79 -12.80
N VAL A 107 -3.86 6.87 -12.17
CA VAL A 107 -3.76 7.06 -10.73
C VAL A 107 -4.56 6.01 -9.95
N ARG A 108 -5.73 5.59 -10.45
CA ARG A 108 -6.53 4.53 -9.80
C ARG A 108 -5.85 3.17 -9.88
N GLU A 109 -5.35 2.82 -11.07
CA GLU A 109 -4.62 1.57 -11.28
C GLU A 109 -3.41 1.49 -10.34
N LYS A 110 -2.62 2.57 -10.26
CA LYS A 110 -1.48 2.64 -9.33
C LYS A 110 -1.89 2.60 -7.86
N ALA A 111 -3.00 3.23 -7.49
CA ALA A 111 -3.52 3.15 -6.14
C ALA A 111 -3.95 1.72 -5.76
N ASP A 112 -4.58 1.00 -6.68
CA ASP A 112 -5.03 -0.38 -6.47
C ASP A 112 -3.84 -1.37 -6.44
N GLU A 113 -2.83 -1.17 -7.29
CA GLU A 113 -1.55 -1.90 -7.19
C GLU A 113 -0.90 -1.70 -5.83
N LYS A 114 -0.82 -0.45 -5.35
CA LYS A 114 -0.23 -0.14 -4.04
C LYS A 114 -0.99 -0.81 -2.90
N ARG A 115 -2.32 -0.81 -2.96
CA ARG A 115 -3.17 -1.48 -1.95
C ARG A 115 -2.92 -2.98 -1.90
N LYS A 116 -2.87 -3.65 -3.06
CA LYS A 116 -2.58 -5.09 -3.13
C LYS A 116 -1.22 -5.41 -2.52
N VAL A 117 -0.20 -4.62 -2.84
CA VAL A 117 1.14 -4.79 -2.25
C VAL A 117 1.09 -4.57 -0.73
N GLU A 118 0.38 -3.55 -0.25
CA GLU A 118 0.20 -3.31 1.19
C GLU A 118 -0.54 -4.46 1.90
N GLU A 119 -1.54 -5.06 1.25
CA GLU A 119 -2.27 -6.23 1.73
C GLU A 119 -1.39 -7.49 1.78
N GLU A 120 -0.65 -7.79 0.71
CA GLU A 120 0.30 -8.91 0.64
C GLU A 120 1.40 -8.79 1.71
N LEU A 121 1.92 -7.57 1.93
CA LEU A 121 2.90 -7.28 2.98
C LEU A 121 2.29 -7.49 4.37
N ALA A 122 1.04 -7.09 4.58
CA ALA A 122 0.34 -7.29 5.86
C ALA A 122 0.07 -8.77 6.15
N GLU A 123 -0.34 -9.55 5.14
CA GLU A 123 -0.52 -11.01 5.26
C GLU A 123 0.80 -11.71 5.57
N ALA A 124 1.88 -11.32 4.90
CA ALA A 124 3.22 -11.85 5.17
C ALA A 124 3.69 -11.54 6.60
N GLN A 125 3.48 -10.31 7.08
CA GLN A 125 3.78 -9.91 8.46
C GLN A 125 2.94 -10.68 9.48
N ALA A 126 1.65 -10.91 9.21
CA ALA A 126 0.78 -11.69 10.08
C ALA A 126 1.22 -13.15 10.15
N ALA A 127 1.58 -13.77 9.02
CA ALA A 127 2.10 -15.12 8.95
C ALA A 127 3.45 -15.26 9.68
N GLU A 128 4.33 -14.26 9.56
CA GLU A 128 5.59 -14.24 10.30
C GLU A 128 5.36 -14.11 11.82
N ALA A 129 4.47 -13.21 12.24
CA ALA A 129 4.10 -13.05 13.65
C ALA A 129 3.51 -14.36 14.23
N GLU A 130 2.68 -15.06 13.47
CA GLU A 130 2.15 -16.37 13.86
C GLU A 130 3.26 -17.43 14.00
N ARG A 131 4.20 -17.47 13.05
CA ARG A 131 5.35 -18.40 13.10
C ARG A 131 6.23 -18.15 14.33
N VAL A 132 6.44 -16.89 14.71
CA VAL A 132 7.20 -16.53 15.92
C VAL A 132 6.47 -17.02 17.16
N ARG A 133 5.16 -16.74 17.29
CA ARG A 133 4.33 -17.21 18.40
C ARG A 133 4.36 -18.73 18.54
N ARG A 134 4.17 -19.48 17.45
CA ARG A 134 4.25 -20.95 17.44
C ARG A 134 5.62 -21.47 17.91
N LYS A 135 6.72 -20.82 17.52
CA LYS A 135 8.07 -21.20 17.97
C LYS A 135 8.27 -20.95 19.46
N GLU A 136 7.74 -19.85 19.99
CA GLU A 136 7.77 -19.51 21.41
C GLU A 136 6.97 -20.54 22.23
N GLU A 137 5.74 -20.86 21.81
CA GLU A 137 4.91 -21.90 22.43
C GLU A 137 5.62 -23.27 22.46
N VAL A 138 6.22 -23.69 21.34
CA VAL A 138 6.97 -24.96 21.29
C VAL A 138 8.19 -24.92 22.21
N LYS A 139 8.87 -23.78 22.30
CA LYS A 139 10.02 -23.59 23.21
C LYS A 139 9.58 -23.67 24.67
N GLU A 140 8.48 -23.03 25.05
CA GLU A 140 7.90 -23.12 26.40
C GLU A 140 7.49 -24.54 26.75
N MET A 141 6.81 -25.24 25.83
CA MET A 141 6.44 -26.65 25.99
C MET A 141 7.68 -27.54 26.19
N ARG A 142 8.75 -27.27 25.45
CA ARG A 142 10.03 -27.98 25.58
C ARG A 142 10.70 -27.70 26.93
N LEU A 143 10.65 -26.47 27.43
CA LEU A 143 11.15 -26.09 28.75
C LEU A 143 10.37 -26.77 29.88
N LYS A 144 9.03 -26.75 29.82
CA LYS A 144 8.15 -27.44 30.79
C LYS A 144 8.46 -28.94 30.88
N LYS A 145 8.61 -29.61 29.73
CA LYS A 145 9.00 -31.03 29.67
C LYS A 145 10.37 -31.30 30.30
N LEU A 146 11.34 -30.42 30.06
CA LEU A 146 12.67 -30.53 30.67
C LEU A 146 12.61 -30.35 32.20
N GLU A 147 11.83 -29.39 32.68
CA GLU A 147 11.61 -29.19 34.12
C GLU A 147 10.93 -30.40 34.76
N GLU A 148 9.86 -30.92 34.16
CA GLU A 148 9.17 -32.13 34.62
C GLU A 148 10.11 -33.34 34.67
N ALA A 149 10.90 -33.57 33.61
CA ALA A 149 11.89 -34.64 33.58
C ALA A 149 12.97 -34.45 34.66
N SER A 150 13.40 -33.22 34.94
CA SER A 150 14.34 -32.91 36.01
C SER A 150 13.76 -33.17 37.40
N ARG A 151 12.47 -32.85 37.62
CA ARG A 151 11.73 -33.15 38.85
C ARG A 151 11.62 -34.66 39.07
N GLN A 152 11.22 -35.40 38.04
CA GLN A 152 11.15 -36.86 38.06
C GLN A 152 12.50 -37.49 38.39
N LYS A 153 13.59 -37.05 37.74
CA LYS A 153 14.96 -37.51 38.06
C LYS A 153 15.35 -37.22 39.50
N ARG A 154 14.99 -36.03 40.02
CA ARG A 154 15.30 -35.64 41.41
C ARG A 154 14.51 -36.48 42.42
N GLU A 155 13.26 -36.79 42.13
CA GLU A 155 12.45 -37.72 42.92
C GLU A 155 12.97 -39.15 42.85
N GLU A 156 13.35 -39.61 41.66
CA GLU A 156 13.92 -40.94 41.44
C GLU A 156 15.26 -41.09 42.17
N GLN A 157 16.13 -40.07 42.13
CA GLN A 157 17.35 -40.01 42.92
C GLN A 157 17.08 -40.06 44.43
N LYS A 158 16.05 -39.35 44.92
CA LYS A 158 15.62 -39.44 46.33
C LYS A 158 15.17 -40.86 46.67
N ARG A 159 14.33 -41.48 45.82
CA ARG A 159 13.88 -42.88 45.96
C ARG A 159 15.06 -43.85 46.01
N ARG A 160 16.01 -43.73 45.08
CA ARG A 160 17.23 -44.55 45.03
C ARG A 160 18.08 -44.41 46.29
N LYS A 161 18.30 -43.18 46.79
CA LYS A 161 19.03 -42.94 48.05
C LYS A 161 18.32 -43.52 49.28
N THR A 162 16.99 -43.45 49.35
CA THR A 162 16.23 -44.11 50.43
C THR A 162 16.36 -45.63 50.37
N THR A 163 16.31 -46.25 49.20
CA THR A 163 16.53 -47.70 49.05
C THR A 163 17.96 -48.11 49.38
N GLU A 164 18.96 -47.34 48.97
CA GLU A 164 20.36 -47.56 49.35
C GLU A 164 20.61 -47.35 50.85
N GLY A 165 19.92 -46.38 51.48
CA GLY A 165 19.96 -46.17 52.93
C GLY A 165 19.28 -47.27 53.75
N ILE A 166 18.33 -48.01 53.15
CA ILE A 166 17.69 -49.19 53.74
C ILE A 166 18.57 -50.44 53.61
N LEU A 167 19.35 -50.56 52.53
CA LEU A 167 20.26 -51.70 52.28
C LEU A 167 21.71 -51.47 52.75
N GLY A 168 22.05 -50.25 53.21
CA GLY A 168 23.39 -49.81 53.60
C GLY A 168 23.74 -49.91 55.10
N ARG A 169 23.24 -50.92 55.83
CA ARG A 169 23.81 -51.37 57.12
C ARG A 169 24.43 -52.76 56.94
N GLY A 170 25.51 -52.82 56.19
CA GLY A 170 26.27 -54.05 55.96
C GLY A 170 27.65 -53.67 55.45
N GLY A 171 28.51 -53.18 56.35
CA GLY A 171 29.89 -52.87 56.01
C GLY A 171 30.66 -54.14 55.66
N PRO A 172 31.52 -54.13 54.63
CA PRO A 172 32.47 -55.22 54.43
C PRO A 172 33.51 -55.18 55.56
N SER A 173 33.50 -56.20 56.41
CA SER A 173 34.58 -56.49 57.37
C SER A 173 35.81 -56.94 56.59
N SER A 174 36.84 -56.09 56.57
CA SER A 174 38.19 -56.47 56.17
C SER A 174 38.84 -57.31 57.27
N THR A 175 39.28 -58.51 56.95
CA THR A 175 40.42 -59.17 57.61
C THR A 175 41.53 -59.36 56.57
N PRO A 176 42.72 -58.79 56.79
CA PRO A 176 43.87 -59.02 55.92
C PRO A 176 44.60 -60.32 56.25
N ALA A 177 45.35 -60.78 55.26
CA ALA A 177 46.09 -62.03 55.17
C ALA A 177 47.10 -62.35 56.29
N SER A 178 47.36 -63.64 56.46
CA SER A 178 48.73 -64.15 56.71
C SER A 178 48.91 -65.56 56.13
N LEU A 179 49.84 -65.69 55.17
CA LEU A 179 50.55 -66.93 54.84
C LEU A 179 51.19 -67.53 56.11
N THR A 180 51.30 -68.86 56.21
CA THR A 180 52.52 -69.63 56.60
C THR A 180 52.22 -71.14 56.56
N ILE A 181 53.03 -71.86 55.75
CA ILE A 181 53.31 -73.31 55.62
C ILE A 181 52.15 -74.25 55.27
#